data_AF-A0A978SCY5-F1
#
_entry.id   AF-A0A978SCY5-F1
#
_cell.length_a   1.000
_cell.length_b   1.000
_cell.length_c   1.000
_cell.angle_alpha   90.00
_cell.angle_beta   90.00
_cell.angle_gamma   90.00
#
_symmetry.space_group_name_H-M   'P 1'
#
loop_
_entity.id
_entity.type
_entity.pdbx_description
1 polymer ?
#
loop_
_entity_poly.entity_id
_entity_poly.type
_entity_poly.pdbx_seq_one_letter_code
_entity_poly.pdbx_strand_id
1 'polypeptide(L)'
;MDQMSLLFTLCELECELHQPKCRGDRERLEQLLAPDFREFGRSGAIYTRNDTLAMLPLETEAQQIHAQDFAVHELADLIVLLYSDTLNVAETH
;
A
#
# COMPACT_ATOMS: atom_id res chain seq x y z
N MET A 1 14.08 -7.30 15.19
CA MET A 1 14.36 -6.59 13.93
C MET A 1 14.75 -5.18 14.33
N ASP A 2 15.76 -4.57 13.71
CA ASP A 2 16.11 -3.18 14.04
C ASP A 2 15.09 -2.22 13.41
N GLN A 3 14.72 -1.13 14.11
CA GLN A 3 13.64 -0.23 13.68
C GLN A 3 13.90 0.41 12.30
N MET A 4 15.17 0.70 11.96
CA MET A 4 15.51 1.21 10.62
C MET A 4 15.31 0.14 9.55
N SER A 5 15.67 -1.12 9.84
CA SER A 5 15.46 -2.24 8.91
C SER A 5 13.98 -2.55 8.69
N LEU A 6 13.15 -2.37 9.72
CA LEU A 6 11.71 -2.54 9.64
C LEU A 6 11.07 -1.44 8.80
N LEU A 7 11.38 -0.17 9.08
CA LEU A 7 10.90 0.96 8.29
C LEU A 7 11.26 0.78 6.81
N PHE A 8 12.53 0.48 6.52
CA PHE A 8 12.97 0.26 5.14
C PHE A 8 12.18 -0.83 4.43
N THR A 9 11.97 -1.98 5.10
CA THR A 9 11.20 -3.10 4.54
C THR A 9 9.75 -2.69 4.25
N LEU A 10 9.11 -1.99 5.18
CA LEU A 10 7.73 -1.55 5.03
C LEU A 10 7.57 -0.51 3.92
N CYS A 11 8.51 0.44 3.81
CA CYS A 11 8.53 1.41 2.71
C CYS A 11 8.66 0.73 1.34
N GLU A 12 9.54 -0.25 1.20
CA GLU A 12 9.72 -0.98 -0.05
C GLU A 12 8.44 -1.73 -0.46
N LEU A 13 7.80 -2.41 0.48
CA LEU A 13 6.54 -3.14 0.23
C LEU A 13 5.39 -2.19 -0.12
N GLU A 14 5.27 -1.06 0.56
CA GLU A 14 4.26 -0.03 0.26
C GLU A 14 4.50 0.59 -1.12
N CYS A 15 5.74 0.95 -1.44
CA CYS A 15 6.11 1.47 -2.76
C CYS A 15 5.89 0.45 -3.88
N GLU A 16 6.09 -0.85 -3.61
CA GLU A 16 5.80 -1.92 -4.55
C GLU A 16 4.30 -2.02 -4.86
N LEU A 17 3.44 -1.93 -3.84
CA LEU A 17 1.98 -1.96 -3.99
C LEU A 17 1.45 -0.83 -4.89
N HIS A 18 2.15 0.30 -4.96
CA HIS A 18 1.86 1.41 -5.86
C HIS A 18 2.28 1.17 -7.32
N GLN A 19 3.12 0.17 -7.61
CA GLN A 19 3.61 -0.05 -8.97
C GLN A 19 2.54 -0.67 -9.86
N PRO A 20 2.35 -0.17 -11.11
CA PRO A 20 1.38 -0.74 -12.05
C PRO A 20 1.58 -2.24 -12.29
N LYS A 21 2.85 -2.68 -12.33
CA LYS A 21 3.20 -4.09 -12.48
C LYS A 21 2.67 -4.93 -11.31
N CYS A 22 2.79 -4.44 -10.08
CA CYS A 22 2.26 -5.14 -8.90
C CYS A 22 0.73 -5.10 -8.88
N ARG A 23 0.11 -3.96 -9.19
CA ARG A 23 -1.36 -3.81 -9.22
C ARG A 23 -2.05 -4.72 -10.24
N GLY A 24 -1.39 -4.99 -11.36
CA GLY A 24 -1.85 -5.97 -12.35
C GLY A 24 -1.53 -7.43 -12.02
N ASP A 25 -0.71 -7.70 -11.01
CA ASP A 25 -0.27 -9.04 -10.61
C ASP A 25 -1.02 -9.52 -9.37
N ARG A 26 -2.11 -10.25 -9.61
CA ARG A 26 -2.95 -10.79 -8.55
C ARG A 26 -2.16 -11.66 -7.55
N GLU A 27 -1.25 -12.51 -8.04
CA GLU A 27 -0.50 -13.41 -7.16
C GLU A 27 0.42 -12.61 -6.23
N ARG A 28 1.05 -11.55 -6.74
CA ARG A 28 1.86 -10.67 -5.92
C ARG A 28 1.03 -9.89 -4.90
N LEU A 29 -0.13 -9.36 -5.30
CA LEU A 29 -1.05 -8.70 -4.38
C LEU A 29 -1.52 -9.64 -3.26
N GLU A 30 -1.75 -10.92 -3.57
CA GLU A 30 -2.14 -11.92 -2.58
C GLU A 30 -1.07 -12.17 -1.51
N GLN A 31 0.21 -11.96 -1.84
CA GLN A 31 1.34 -12.04 -0.91
C GLN A 31 1.54 -10.77 -0.08
N LEU A 32 1.23 -9.60 -0.64
CA LEU A 32 1.37 -8.31 0.03
C LEU A 32 0.19 -8.03 0.98
N LEU A 33 -1.02 -8.47 0.62
CA LEU A 33 -2.23 -8.19 1.37
C LEU A 33 -2.57 -9.36 2.32
N ALA A 34 -2.48 -9.08 3.62
CA ALA A 34 -2.84 -10.03 4.67
C ALA A 34 -4.28 -10.57 4.50
N PRO A 35 -4.56 -11.83 4.89
CA PRO A 35 -5.89 -12.44 4.70
C PRO A 35 -7.06 -11.65 5.28
N ASP A 36 -6.84 -10.91 6.36
CA ASP A 36 -7.81 -10.06 7.06
C ASP A 36 -7.70 -8.57 6.70
N PHE A 37 -6.98 -8.24 5.63
CA PHE A 37 -6.76 -6.87 5.16
C PHE A 37 -8.09 -6.12 4.92
N ARG A 38 -8.09 -4.86 5.36
CA ARG A 38 -9.18 -3.90 5.16
C ARG A 38 -8.62 -2.54 4.80
N GLU A 39 -9.18 -1.93 3.77
CA GLU A 39 -8.88 -0.57 3.36
C GLU A 39 -10.06 0.34 3.68
N PHE A 40 -9.75 1.52 4.22
CA PHE A 40 -10.74 2.57 4.52
C PHE A 40 -10.51 3.73 3.56
N GLY A 41 -11.36 3.83 2.54
CA GLY A 41 -11.26 4.89 1.53
C GLY A 41 -11.60 6.27 2.10
N ARG A 42 -11.18 7.33 1.40
CA ARG A 42 -11.51 8.73 1.76
C ARG A 42 -13.01 9.02 1.89
N SER A 43 -13.85 8.24 1.21
CA SER A 43 -15.31 8.32 1.30
C SER A 43 -15.91 7.66 2.56
N GLY A 44 -15.08 6.99 3.37
CA GLY A 44 -15.52 6.12 4.46
C GLY A 44 -15.97 4.73 4.01
N ALA A 45 -15.86 4.43 2.71
CA ALA A 45 -16.09 3.08 2.20
C ALA A 45 -15.03 2.11 2.74
N ILE A 46 -15.43 0.87 3.00
CA ILE A 46 -14.54 -0.19 3.47
C ILE A 46 -14.41 -1.21 2.36
N TYR A 47 -13.17 -1.52 1.98
CA TYR A 47 -12.84 -2.55 1.01
C TYR A 47 -12.14 -3.71 1.71
N THR A 48 -12.58 -4.93 1.41
CA THR A 48 -11.90 -6.14 1.86
C THR A 48 -10.75 -6.48 0.93
N ARG A 49 -9.84 -7.36 1.38
CA ARG A 49 -8.83 -7.99 0.51
C ARG A 49 -9.39 -8.46 -0.82
N ASN A 50 -10.54 -9.14 -0.84
CA ASN A 50 -11.13 -9.68 -2.06
C ASN A 50 -11.62 -8.57 -3.01
N ASP A 51 -12.15 -7.48 -2.44
CA ASP A 51 -12.54 -6.31 -3.23
C ASP A 51 -11.31 -5.66 -3.87
N THR A 52 -10.26 -5.42 -3.08
CA THR A 52 -8.99 -4.84 -3.56
C THR A 52 -8.35 -5.72 -4.65
N LEU A 53 -8.30 -7.04 -4.47
CA LEU A 53 -7.78 -8.00 -5.47
C LEU A 53 -8.60 -8.07 -6.76
N ALA A 54 -9.89 -7.73 -6.69
CA ALA A 54 -10.76 -7.66 -7.87
C ALA A 54 -10.65 -6.31 -8.59
N MET A 55 -10.44 -5.22 -7.85
CA MET A 55 -10.43 -3.86 -8.40
C MET A 55 -9.07 -3.43 -8.94
N LEU A 56 -7.97 -3.64 -8.20
CA LEU A 56 -6.65 -3.13 -8.58
C LEU A 56 -6.20 -3.57 -9.99
N PRO A 57 -6.40 -4.84 -10.43
CA PRO A 57 -6.00 -5.24 -11.78
C PRO A 57 -6.84 -4.62 -12.90
N LEU A 58 -8.02 -4.08 -12.58
CA LEU A 58 -8.93 -3.43 -13.52
C LEU A 58 -8.68 -1.93 -13.63
N GLU A 59 -7.86 -1.34 -12.76
CA GLU A 59 -7.48 0.07 -12.85
C GLU A 59 -6.66 0.30 -14.12
N THR A 60 -7.30 0.89 -15.14
CA THR A 60 -6.69 1.20 -16.43
C THR A 60 -5.77 2.42 -16.41
N GLU A 61 -5.86 3.25 -15.37
CA GLU A 61 -4.95 4.38 -15.17
C GLU A 61 -3.79 3.94 -14.28
N ALA A 62 -2.59 3.95 -14.83
CA ALA A 62 -1.37 3.93 -14.05
C ALA A 62 -1.24 5.29 -13.34
N GLN A 63 -2.02 5.49 -12.27
CA GLN A 63 -1.79 6.60 -11.36
C GLN A 63 -0.42 6.37 -10.74
N GLN A 64 0.54 7.21 -11.12
CA GLN A 64 1.84 7.20 -10.50
C GLN A 64 1.68 7.81 -9.11
N ILE A 65 1.55 6.95 -8.11
CA ILE A 65 1.51 7.36 -6.71
C ILE A 65 2.95 7.46 -6.23
N HIS A 66 3.32 8.66 -5.77
CA HIS A 66 4.55 8.87 -5.04
C HIS A 66 4.23 8.95 -3.56
N ALA A 67 4.79 8.04 -2.77
CA ALA A 67 4.70 8.06 -1.32
C ALA A 67 6.04 8.53 -0.74
N GLN A 68 5.97 9.44 0.24
CA GLN A 68 7.12 10.05 0.89
C GLN A 68 6.86 10.24 2.39
N ASP A 69 7.87 10.73 3.11
CA ASP A 69 7.79 11.08 4.54
C ASP A 69 7.29 9.93 5.42
N PHE A 70 7.72 8.73 5.08
CA PHE A 70 7.38 7.51 5.81
C PHE A 70 7.86 7.55 7.25
N ALA A 71 6.99 7.13 8.15
CA ALA A 71 7.35 6.87 9.53
C ALA A 71 6.61 5.64 10.06
N VAL A 72 7.33 4.91 10.93
CA VAL A 72 6.83 3.70 11.58
C VAL A 72 6.69 3.96 13.07
N HIS A 73 5.58 3.51 13.63
CA HIS A 73 5.32 3.53 15.06
C HIS A 73 4.97 2.12 15.54
N GLU A 74 5.72 1.61 16.51
CA GLU A 74 5.44 0.32 17.13
C GLU A 74 4.32 0.47 18.16
N LEU A 75 3.25 -0.31 18.00
CA LEU A 75 2.09 -0.33 18.92
C LEU A 75 2.19 -1.49 19.91
N ALA A 76 2.83 -2.59 19.50
CA ALA A 76 3.14 -3.77 20.30
C ALA A 76 4.26 -4.57 19.61
N ASP A 77 4.77 -5.62 20.26
CA ASP A 77 5.90 -6.45 19.79
C ASP A 77 5.82 -6.89 18.33
N LEU A 78 4.62 -7.08 17.78
CA LEU A 78 4.37 -7.52 16.40
C LEU A 78 3.38 -6.63 15.64
N ILE A 79 3.07 -5.45 16.17
CA ILE A 79 2.08 -4.54 15.58
C ILE A 79 2.74 -3.20 15.34
N VAL A 80 2.71 -2.75 14.09
CA VAL A 80 3.27 -1.46 13.68
C VAL A 80 2.26 -0.69 12.85
N LEU A 81 2.32 0.63 12.98
CA LEU A 81 1.62 1.59 12.13
C LEU A 81 2.64 2.24 11.21
N LEU A 82 2.44 2.09 9.91
CA LEU A 82 3.14 2.86 8.88
C LEU A 82 2.23 3.99 8.40
N TYR A 83 2.75 5.19 8.26
CA TYR A 83 2.06 6.30 7.61
C TYR A 83 3.01 7.03 6.67
N SER A 84 2.46 7.62 5.61
CA SER A 84 3.18 8.32 4.55
C SER A 84 2.30 9.40 3.94
N ASP A 85 2.95 10.38 3.32
CA ASP A 85 2.29 11.37 2.49
C ASP A 85 2.28 10.88 1.05
N THR A 86 1.10 10.81 0.43
CA THR A 86 0.93 10.34 -0.95
C THR A 86 0.54 11.48 -1.87
N LEU A 87 1.28 11.64 -2.96
CA LEU A 87 1.01 12.59 -4.05
C LEU A 87 0.69 11.82 -5.33
N ASN A 88 -0.36 12.25 -6.04
CA ASN A 88 -0.63 11.76 -7.38
C ASN A 88 0.19 12.59 -8.36
N VAL A 89 1.13 11.97 -9.07
CA VAL A 89 2.07 12.68 -9.94
C VAL A 89 1.44 13.05 -11.30
N ALA A 90 0.18 12.69 -11.53
CA ALA A 90 -0.56 12.98 -12.78
C ALA A 90 -0.93 14.47 -12.99
N GLU A 91 -0.69 15.37 -12.02
CA GLU A 91 -1.05 16.80 -12.10
C GLU A 91 0.17 17.75 -12.14
N THR A 92 1.24 17.40 -12.84
CA THR A 92 2.27 18.40 -13.21
C THR A 92 2.22 18.66 -14.72
N HIS A 93 1.32 19.55 -15.12
CA HIS A 93 1.30 20.17 -16.45
C HIS A 93 2.05 21.50 -16.44
#